data_AF-A0A0J1IR07-F1
#
_entry.id   AF-A0A0J1IR07-F1
#
_cell.length_a   1.000
_cell.length_b   1.000
_cell.length_c   1.000
_cell.angle_alpha   90.00
_cell.angle_beta   90.00
_cell.angle_gamma   90.00
#
_symmetry.space_group_name_H-M   'P 1'
#
loop_
_entity.id
_entity.type
_entity.pdbx_description
1 polymer ?
#
loop_
_entity_poly.entity_id
_entity_poly.type
_entity_poly.pdbx_seq_one_letter_code
_entity_poly.pdbx_strand_id
1 'polypeptide(L)'
;MIEQLFSYTNPIKKVWSCLIMKKILATFFILVILVGCSNEGKQTDVKSANIGSLEEQITTVMAEHHLRDKEVIDYDLKDDFIYVIFKNKHESGNTHHPDLVILKNKEGKVKWAAGPEDRTVSVDSSMIFEREDGPSVTLTMPTGNTTVKEVKVLGESAKAVTYLEHFTDDFSREYTYWITYTTEKPTHEDIEVITE
;
A
#
# COMPACT_ATOMS: atom_id res chain seq x y z
N MET A 1 -43.15 2.90 49.37
CA MET A 1 -41.84 2.31 49.03
C MET A 1 -41.24 3.22 47.97
N ILE A 2 -40.75 4.39 48.41
CA ILE A 2 -39.32 4.74 48.67
C ILE A 2 -38.60 4.91 47.32
N GLU A 3 -38.45 6.18 46.90
CA GLU A 3 -37.17 6.91 46.75
C GLU A 3 -36.31 6.37 45.59
N GLN A 4 -35.74 7.16 44.68
CA GLN A 4 -34.79 8.24 44.97
C GLN A 4 -34.59 9.10 43.71
N LEU A 5 -34.75 10.41 43.86
CA LEU A 5 -34.29 11.45 42.93
C LEU A 5 -32.89 11.87 43.37
N PHE A 6 -31.91 11.88 42.46
CA PHE A 6 -30.66 12.60 42.68
C PHE A 6 -30.47 13.70 41.64
N SER A 7 -30.57 14.91 42.18
CA SER A 7 -30.05 16.18 41.69
C SER A 7 -28.54 16.13 41.52
N TYR A 8 -28.00 16.72 40.44
CA TYR A 8 -26.68 17.34 40.51
C TYR A 8 -26.63 18.64 39.73
N THR A 9 -26.22 19.67 40.45
CA THR A 9 -26.18 21.08 40.11
C THR A 9 -24.89 21.45 39.37
N ASN A 10 -25.01 22.26 38.32
CA ASN A 10 -23.92 23.05 37.74
C ASN A 10 -23.97 24.48 38.30
N PRO A 11 -22.83 25.11 38.61
CA PRO A 11 -22.71 26.51 38.22
C PRO A 11 -21.31 26.92 37.70
N ILE A 12 -21.33 27.41 36.47
CA ILE A 12 -20.71 28.66 35.98
C ILE A 12 -20.01 29.50 37.07
N LYS A 13 -18.73 29.86 36.85
CA LYS A 13 -18.23 31.25 36.88
C LYS A 13 -16.78 31.39 36.41
N LYS A 14 -16.66 31.98 35.22
CA LYS A 14 -15.46 32.51 34.58
C LYS A 14 -15.20 33.90 35.18
N VAL A 15 -14.04 34.14 35.77
CA VAL A 15 -13.62 35.46 36.26
C VAL A 15 -12.27 35.80 35.63
N TRP A 16 -12.27 36.92 34.91
CA TRP A 16 -11.09 37.61 34.39
C TRP A 16 -10.24 38.20 35.52
N SER A 17 -8.90 38.19 35.38
CA SER A 17 -8.12 39.40 35.66
C SER A 17 -6.72 39.33 35.03
N CYS A 18 -6.45 40.36 34.24
CA CYS A 18 -5.18 40.92 33.79
C CYS A 18 -4.12 40.98 34.89
N LEU A 19 -2.82 40.81 34.56
CA LEU A 19 -1.73 41.63 35.10
C LEU A 19 -0.35 41.32 34.44
N ILE A 20 0.20 42.36 33.81
CA ILE A 20 1.61 42.79 33.91
C ILE A 20 2.71 42.06 33.12
N MET A 21 3.03 42.70 32.01
CA MET A 21 4.33 42.79 31.35
C MET A 21 5.37 43.46 32.29
N LYS A 22 6.50 42.81 32.58
CA LYS A 22 7.68 43.44 33.21
C LYS A 22 8.97 42.68 32.84
N LYS A 23 9.74 43.31 31.94
CA LYS A 23 11.21 43.46 31.87
C LYS A 23 12.09 42.35 32.46
N ILE A 24 13.05 41.83 31.69
CA ILE A 24 14.45 41.60 32.11
C ILE A 24 15.36 41.38 30.86
N LEU A 25 16.34 42.28 30.72
CA LEU A 25 17.68 42.24 30.08
C LEU A 25 17.85 41.55 28.70
N ALA A 26 18.14 42.25 27.59
CA ALA A 26 19.34 43.05 27.25
C ALA A 26 20.67 42.29 27.45
N THR A 27 21.15 41.55 26.45
CA THR A 27 22.22 41.94 25.49
C THR A 27 23.58 42.20 26.14
N PHE A 28 24.56 41.32 25.88
CA PHE A 28 25.95 41.60 25.44
C PHE A 28 26.89 40.42 25.77
N PHE A 29 27.41 39.73 24.76
CA PHE A 29 28.85 39.54 24.54
C PHE A 29 29.04 38.79 23.21
N ILE A 30 29.04 39.59 22.13
CA ILE A 30 29.61 39.21 20.84
C ILE A 30 31.11 39.54 20.90
N LEU A 31 31.90 38.71 20.20
CA LEU A 31 33.32 38.81 19.83
C LEU A 31 34.32 38.06 20.70
N VAL A 32 35.34 37.54 20.00
CA VAL A 32 36.47 36.69 20.40
C VAL A 32 36.13 35.21 20.06
N ILE A 33 36.51 34.59 18.93
CA ILE A 33 37.62 34.84 17.99
C ILE A 33 37.29 34.23 16.61
N LEU A 34 37.48 35.04 15.57
CA LEU A 34 37.75 34.61 14.20
C LEU A 34 39.14 33.98 14.10
N VAL A 35 39.20 32.68 13.82
CA VAL A 35 40.22 32.01 12.99
C VAL A 35 39.45 30.84 12.35
N GLY A 36 39.11 30.84 11.06
CA GLY A 36 40.03 30.89 9.94
C GLY A 36 40.26 29.46 9.42
N CYS A 37 39.30 28.90 8.69
CA CYS A 37 39.54 27.85 7.70
C CYS A 37 38.76 28.21 6.44
N SER A 38 39.49 28.89 5.56
CA SER A 38 39.20 28.99 4.14
C SER A 38 39.29 27.59 3.53
N ASN A 39 38.16 27.01 3.12
CA ASN A 39 38.14 26.18 1.92
C ASN A 39 36.73 26.17 1.31
N GLU A 40 36.70 26.23 -0.01
CA GLU A 40 35.55 26.43 -0.85
C GLU A 40 34.56 25.26 -0.77
N GLY A 41 33.31 25.60 -1.08
CA GLY A 41 32.13 24.77 -0.85
C GLY A 41 32.22 23.36 -1.43
N LYS A 42 31.66 22.43 -0.66
CA LYS A 42 30.52 21.62 -1.07
C LYS A 42 29.86 21.05 0.18
N GLN A 43 28.89 21.82 0.64
CA GLN A 43 27.76 21.30 1.38
C GLN A 43 26.97 20.40 0.41
N THR A 44 27.24 19.11 0.46
CA THR A 44 26.19 18.10 0.28
C THR A 44 25.92 17.63 1.70
N ASP A 45 25.09 18.33 2.47
CA ASP A 45 23.65 18.13 2.40
C ASP A 45 23.36 16.84 1.64
N VAL A 46 23.50 15.72 2.33
CA VAL A 46 22.61 14.59 2.09
C VAL A 46 21.23 15.19 2.30
N LYS A 47 20.67 15.72 1.21
CA LYS A 47 19.25 15.80 1.01
C LYS A 47 18.78 14.38 1.24
N SER A 48 18.42 14.08 2.49
CA SER A 48 17.29 13.22 2.76
C SER A 48 16.16 13.86 1.97
N ALA A 49 16.07 13.47 0.69
CA ALA A 49 14.90 13.72 -0.09
C ALA A 49 13.73 13.27 0.79
N ASN A 50 12.64 14.02 0.77
CA ASN A 50 11.36 13.51 1.26
C ASN A 50 11.03 12.26 0.43
N ILE A 51 11.62 11.14 0.81
CA ILE A 51 11.24 9.82 0.33
C ILE A 51 10.02 9.55 1.18
N GLY A 52 8.84 9.85 0.62
CA GLY A 52 7.56 9.49 1.22
C GLY A 52 7.52 8.01 1.60
N SER A 53 6.50 7.59 2.36
CA SER A 53 6.38 6.18 2.74
C SER A 53 6.36 5.28 1.49
N LEU A 54 6.65 3.98 1.67
CA LEU A 54 6.63 3.04 0.54
C LEU A 54 5.28 3.07 -0.19
N GLU A 55 4.19 3.13 0.55
CA GLU A 55 2.82 3.21 0.05
C GLU A 55 2.56 4.51 -0.73
N GLU A 56 3.11 5.64 -0.27
CA GLU A 56 3.03 6.92 -0.99
C GLU A 56 3.77 6.84 -2.33
N GLN A 57 4.95 6.20 -2.35
CA GLN A 57 5.70 5.98 -3.58
C GLN A 57 4.99 5.03 -4.55
N ILE A 58 4.42 3.92 -4.05
CA ILE A 58 3.61 2.98 -4.84
C ILE A 58 2.45 3.73 -5.50
N THR A 59 1.69 4.48 -4.70
CA THR A 59 0.51 5.23 -5.17
C THR A 59 0.90 6.27 -6.22
N THR A 60 2.04 6.95 -6.02
CA THR A 60 2.56 7.94 -6.96
C THR A 60 2.89 7.29 -8.31
N VAL A 61 3.65 6.20 -8.29
CA VAL A 61 4.04 5.49 -9.53
C VAL A 61 2.82 4.90 -10.25
N MET A 62 1.85 4.34 -9.52
CA MET A 62 0.60 3.88 -10.13
C MET A 62 -0.19 5.03 -10.79
N ALA A 63 -0.26 6.19 -10.14
CA ALA A 63 -0.95 7.36 -10.66
C ALA A 63 -0.30 7.92 -11.94
N GLU A 64 1.03 7.91 -12.02
CA GLU A 64 1.79 8.29 -13.22
C GLU A 64 1.49 7.39 -14.42
N HIS A 65 1.12 6.12 -14.16
CA HIS A 65 0.79 5.10 -15.15
C HIS A 65 -0.72 4.92 -15.37
N HIS A 66 -1.50 5.99 -15.20
CA HIS A 66 -2.96 6.03 -15.42
C HIS A 66 -3.80 5.11 -14.50
N LEU A 67 -3.22 4.56 -13.44
CA LEU A 67 -3.93 3.80 -12.41
C LEU A 67 -4.25 4.68 -11.19
N ARG A 68 -4.76 5.88 -11.46
CA ARG A 68 -5.25 6.79 -10.42
C ARG A 68 -6.49 6.21 -9.73
N ASP A 69 -6.61 6.49 -8.44
CA ASP A 69 -7.77 6.12 -7.60
C ASP A 69 -8.08 4.61 -7.55
N LYS A 70 -7.08 3.78 -7.86
CA LYS A 70 -7.16 2.32 -7.66
C LYS A 70 -6.87 2.00 -6.20
N GLU A 71 -7.76 1.21 -5.60
CA GLU A 71 -7.60 0.76 -4.22
C GLU A 71 -6.64 -0.43 -4.17
N VAL A 72 -5.55 -0.29 -3.42
CA VAL A 72 -4.60 -1.39 -3.18
C VAL A 72 -5.19 -2.37 -2.17
N ILE A 73 -5.16 -3.65 -2.51
CA ILE A 73 -5.63 -4.76 -1.66
C ILE A 73 -4.49 -5.27 -0.77
N ASP A 74 -3.36 -5.60 -1.38
CA ASP A 74 -2.16 -6.11 -0.70
C ASP A 74 -0.92 -5.76 -1.55
N TYR A 75 0.26 -5.86 -0.95
CA TYR A 75 1.50 -5.91 -1.69
C TYR A 75 2.48 -6.89 -1.05
N ASP A 76 3.21 -7.62 -1.90
CA ASP A 76 4.26 -8.54 -1.46
C ASP A 76 5.62 -8.06 -2.01
N LEU A 77 6.64 -8.14 -1.15
CA LEU A 77 8.03 -7.84 -1.50
C LEU A 77 8.77 -9.14 -1.83
N LYS A 78 9.38 -9.22 -3.02
CA LYS A 78 10.26 -10.33 -3.41
C LYS A 78 11.51 -9.76 -4.06
N ASP A 79 12.66 -9.96 -3.39
CA ASP A 79 13.93 -9.35 -3.79
C ASP A 79 13.79 -7.83 -4.00
N ASP A 80 14.15 -7.33 -5.19
CA ASP A 80 14.03 -5.92 -5.58
C ASP A 80 12.62 -5.56 -6.12
N PHE A 81 11.65 -6.48 -6.10
CA PHE A 81 10.33 -6.28 -6.68
C PHE A 81 9.24 -6.11 -5.63
N ILE A 82 8.25 -5.30 -5.99
CA ILE A 82 7.02 -5.08 -5.25
C ILE A 82 5.87 -5.49 -6.17
N TYR A 83 5.09 -6.46 -5.72
CA TYR A 83 3.91 -6.95 -6.43
C TYR A 83 2.69 -6.34 -5.76
N VAL A 84 2.07 -5.37 -6.42
CA VAL A 84 0.97 -4.58 -5.88
C VAL A 84 -0.33 -5.08 -6.47
N ILE A 85 -1.19 -5.65 -5.63
CA ILE A 85 -2.50 -6.16 -6.01
C ILE A 85 -3.51 -5.06 -5.74
N PHE A 86 -4.33 -4.70 -6.73
CA PHE A 86 -5.29 -3.62 -6.61
C PHE A 86 -6.66 -4.01 -7.19
N LYS A 87 -7.72 -3.37 -6.70
CA LYS A 87 -9.08 -3.54 -7.23
C LYS A 87 -9.17 -2.87 -8.60
N ASN A 88 -9.35 -3.67 -9.65
CA ASN A 88 -9.59 -3.12 -10.97
C ASN A 88 -11.09 -2.90 -11.21
N LYS A 89 -11.49 -1.62 -11.24
CA LYS A 89 -12.81 -1.20 -11.70
C LYS A 89 -12.85 -1.22 -13.23
N HIS A 90 -13.53 -2.20 -13.83
CA HIS A 90 -13.92 -2.13 -15.24
C HIS A 90 -15.16 -1.25 -15.39
N GLU A 91 -15.10 -0.23 -16.25
CA GLU A 91 -16.17 0.77 -16.45
C GLU A 91 -17.53 0.18 -16.90
N SER A 92 -17.56 -1.09 -17.31
CA SER A 92 -18.75 -1.76 -17.87
C SER A 92 -19.20 -3.02 -17.11
N GLY A 93 -18.67 -3.31 -15.92
CA GLY A 93 -19.01 -4.54 -15.20
C GLY A 93 -18.92 -4.46 -13.66
N ASN A 94 -19.66 -5.35 -13.00
CA ASN A 94 -19.64 -5.53 -11.54
C ASN A 94 -18.47 -6.43 -11.06
N THR A 95 -17.54 -6.78 -11.94
CA THR A 95 -16.42 -7.67 -11.64
C THR A 95 -15.25 -6.85 -11.10
N HIS A 96 -15.17 -6.76 -9.77
CA HIS A 96 -14.03 -6.19 -9.06
C HIS A 96 -12.89 -7.22 -8.98
N HIS A 97 -12.39 -7.66 -10.13
CA HIS A 97 -11.30 -8.63 -10.15
C HIS A 97 -10.00 -7.92 -9.76
N PRO A 98 -9.23 -8.46 -8.79
CA PRO A 98 -7.90 -7.98 -8.52
C PRO A 98 -7.05 -8.04 -9.77
N ASP A 99 -6.17 -7.07 -9.88
CA ASP A 99 -5.19 -6.95 -10.94
C ASP A 99 -3.85 -6.58 -10.30
N LEU A 100 -2.79 -6.61 -11.08
CA LEU A 100 -1.44 -6.54 -10.58
C LEU A 100 -0.62 -5.46 -11.29
N VAL A 101 0.13 -4.72 -10.49
CA VAL A 101 1.30 -3.95 -10.94
C VAL A 101 2.55 -4.55 -10.34
N ILE A 102 3.62 -4.60 -11.12
CA ILE A 102 4.95 -4.97 -10.65
C ILE A 102 5.81 -3.72 -10.67
N LEU A 103 6.37 -3.38 -9.51
CA LEU A 103 7.28 -2.27 -9.33
C LEU A 103 8.66 -2.80 -8.94
N LYS A 104 9.69 -2.00 -9.16
CA LYS A 104 11.06 -2.30 -8.74
C LYS A 104 11.53 -1.27 -7.73
N ASN A 105 12.00 -1.71 -6.59
CA ASN A 105 12.65 -0.87 -5.59
C ASN A 105 14.17 -1.01 -5.74
N LYS A 106 14.81 0.03 -6.29
CA LYS A 106 16.28 0.10 -6.32
C LYS A 106 16.74 1.33 -5.57
N GLU A 107 17.60 1.12 -4.58
CA GLU A 107 18.21 2.19 -3.79
C GLU A 107 17.15 3.11 -3.13
N GLY A 108 16.04 2.53 -2.68
CA GLY A 108 14.95 3.27 -2.03
C GLY A 108 14.08 4.08 -2.98
N LYS A 109 14.15 3.83 -4.29
CA LYS A 109 13.28 4.44 -5.31
C LYS A 109 12.44 3.39 -6.00
N VAL A 110 11.12 3.54 -5.87
CA VAL A 110 10.13 2.71 -6.57
C VAL A 110 9.99 3.16 -8.01
N LYS A 111 9.99 2.22 -8.96
CA LYS A 111 9.78 2.45 -10.40
C LYS A 111 8.85 1.42 -11.00
N TRP A 112 8.12 1.80 -12.05
CA TRP A 112 7.30 0.88 -12.82
C TRP A 112 8.14 -0.20 -13.49
N ALA A 113 7.69 -1.46 -13.42
CA ALA A 113 8.33 -2.58 -14.10
C ALA A 113 7.36 -3.33 -15.04
N ALA A 114 6.09 -3.50 -14.65
CA ALA A 114 5.03 -4.07 -15.49
C ALA A 114 3.65 -3.72 -14.90
N GLY A 115 2.60 -3.74 -15.72
CA GLY A 115 1.22 -3.66 -15.26
C GLY A 115 0.25 -4.46 -16.12
N PRO A 116 -1.06 -4.18 -16.06
CA PRO A 116 -2.10 -5.04 -16.65
C PRO A 116 -1.91 -5.39 -18.13
N GLU A 117 -1.33 -4.49 -18.91
CA GLU A 117 -1.08 -4.68 -20.35
C GLU A 117 0.13 -5.58 -20.65
N ASP A 118 0.95 -5.89 -19.64
CA ASP A 118 2.18 -6.70 -19.75
C ASP A 118 1.96 -8.18 -19.37
N ARG A 119 0.69 -8.62 -19.20
CA ARG A 119 0.37 -10.03 -18.91
C ARG A 119 0.81 -10.93 -20.05
N THR A 120 1.46 -12.05 -19.73
CA THR A 120 1.83 -13.06 -20.73
C THR A 120 0.70 -14.03 -21.02
N VAL A 121 -0.09 -14.38 -19.99
CA VAL A 121 -1.28 -15.22 -20.14
C VAL A 121 -2.42 -14.60 -19.34
N SER A 122 -3.62 -14.57 -19.93
CA SER A 122 -4.85 -14.19 -19.25
C SER A 122 -5.96 -15.11 -19.73
N VAL A 123 -6.40 -16.03 -18.86
CA VAL A 123 -7.56 -16.91 -19.05
C VAL A 123 -8.65 -16.52 -18.04
N ASP A 124 -9.87 -17.01 -18.23
CA ASP A 124 -11.08 -16.54 -17.51
C ASP A 124 -10.93 -16.43 -15.97
N SER A 125 -10.11 -17.28 -15.36
CA SER A 125 -9.89 -17.33 -13.91
C SER A 125 -8.44 -17.15 -13.49
N SER A 126 -7.49 -16.87 -14.38
CA SER A 126 -6.06 -16.76 -14.02
C SER A 126 -5.29 -15.82 -14.93
N MET A 127 -4.31 -15.12 -14.35
CA MET A 127 -3.37 -14.26 -15.07
C MET A 127 -1.93 -14.60 -14.67
N ILE A 128 -1.04 -14.58 -15.65
CA ILE A 128 0.38 -14.84 -15.49
C ILE A 128 1.17 -13.63 -15.99
N PHE A 129 2.16 -13.23 -15.20
CA PHE A 129 3.18 -12.27 -15.59
C PHE A 129 4.53 -12.98 -15.53
N GLU A 130 4.98 -13.51 -16.68
CA GLU A 130 6.32 -14.08 -16.77
C GLU A 130 7.38 -12.99 -16.66
N ARG A 131 8.50 -13.33 -16.04
CA ARG A 131 9.65 -12.44 -15.93
C ARG A 131 10.96 -13.17 -16.17
N GLU A 132 11.90 -12.44 -16.76
CA GLU A 132 13.31 -12.87 -16.89
C GLU A 132 14.19 -12.28 -15.78
N ASP A 133 13.79 -11.13 -15.23
CA ASP A 133 14.62 -10.32 -14.34
C ASP A 133 14.19 -10.40 -12.87
N GLY A 134 13.27 -11.32 -12.53
CA GLY A 134 12.70 -11.54 -11.20
C GLY A 134 11.67 -12.69 -11.22
N PRO A 135 10.99 -12.97 -10.08
CA PRO A 135 9.97 -13.99 -10.02
C PRO A 135 8.80 -13.72 -10.96
N SER A 136 8.40 -14.74 -11.72
CA SER A 136 7.10 -14.76 -12.39
C SER A 136 6.01 -14.84 -11.34
N VAL A 137 4.82 -14.34 -11.67
CA VAL A 137 3.70 -14.31 -10.73
C VAL A 137 2.42 -14.77 -11.42
N THR A 138 1.68 -15.63 -10.72
CA THR A 138 0.37 -16.11 -11.14
C THR A 138 -0.67 -15.66 -10.13
N LEU A 139 -1.72 -15.00 -10.60
CA LEU A 139 -2.94 -14.74 -9.82
C LEU A 139 -4.05 -15.63 -10.36
N THR A 140 -4.71 -16.37 -9.48
CA THR A 140 -5.85 -17.23 -9.80
C THR A 140 -7.06 -16.83 -8.98
N MET A 141 -8.19 -16.64 -9.65
CA MET A 141 -9.50 -16.30 -9.10
C MET A 141 -10.52 -17.29 -9.68
N PRO A 142 -10.63 -18.49 -9.11
CA PRO A 142 -11.60 -19.47 -9.59
C PRO A 142 -13.00 -18.88 -9.53
N THR A 143 -13.75 -19.06 -10.62
CA THR A 143 -15.12 -18.57 -10.74
C THR A 143 -16.11 -19.71 -10.50
N GLY A 144 -17.32 -19.38 -10.07
CA GLY A 144 -18.40 -20.34 -9.81
C GLY A 144 -18.62 -20.62 -8.33
N ASN A 145 -19.67 -21.41 -8.04
CA ASN A 145 -20.16 -21.68 -6.68
C ASN A 145 -19.46 -22.89 -6.01
N THR A 146 -18.19 -23.12 -6.32
CA THR A 146 -17.44 -24.28 -5.81
C THR A 146 -16.41 -23.84 -4.78
N THR A 147 -16.37 -24.50 -3.63
CA THR A 147 -15.39 -24.23 -2.58
C THR A 147 -14.01 -24.66 -3.06
N VAL A 148 -13.09 -23.70 -3.20
CA VAL A 148 -11.69 -23.96 -3.56
C VAL A 148 -10.93 -24.31 -2.29
N LYS A 149 -10.35 -25.51 -2.28
CA LYS A 149 -9.54 -26.00 -1.17
C LYS A 149 -8.09 -25.56 -1.29
N GLU A 150 -7.55 -25.59 -2.50
CA GLU A 150 -6.15 -25.26 -2.78
C GLU A 150 -5.99 -24.87 -4.26
N VAL A 151 -5.08 -23.95 -4.54
CA VAL A 151 -4.56 -23.72 -5.88
C VAL A 151 -3.08 -24.06 -5.85
N LYS A 152 -2.60 -24.77 -6.88
CA LYS A 152 -1.19 -25.01 -7.09
C LYS A 152 -0.73 -24.42 -8.42
N VAL A 153 0.51 -23.98 -8.46
CA VAL A 153 1.20 -23.54 -9.67
C VAL A 153 2.54 -24.24 -9.71
N LEU A 154 2.83 -24.99 -10.77
CA LEU A 154 4.04 -25.83 -10.87
C LEU A 154 4.17 -26.80 -9.68
N GLY A 155 3.04 -27.32 -9.19
CA GLY A 155 2.98 -28.23 -8.04
C GLY A 155 3.15 -27.57 -6.66
N GLU A 156 3.43 -26.27 -6.58
CA GLU A 156 3.55 -25.53 -5.32
C GLU A 156 2.23 -24.86 -4.91
N SER A 157 1.88 -24.93 -3.62
CA SER A 157 0.67 -24.33 -3.07
C SER A 157 0.72 -22.79 -3.14
N ALA A 158 -0.34 -22.19 -3.67
CA ALA A 158 -0.51 -20.75 -3.73
C ALA A 158 -0.96 -20.13 -2.40
N LYS A 159 -0.55 -18.90 -2.12
CA LYS A 159 -1.04 -18.10 -0.99
C LYS A 159 -2.47 -17.66 -1.29
N ALA A 160 -3.44 -18.05 -0.46
CA ALA A 160 -4.79 -17.50 -0.52
C ALA A 160 -4.84 -16.14 0.18
N VAL A 161 -5.46 -15.14 -0.45
CA VAL A 161 -5.70 -13.82 0.12
C VAL A 161 -7.19 -13.51 0.01
N THR A 162 -7.79 -13.22 1.16
CA THR A 162 -9.21 -12.94 1.28
C THR A 162 -9.41 -11.50 1.75
N TYR A 163 -10.29 -10.75 1.07
CA TYR A 163 -10.65 -9.39 1.45
C TYR A 163 -12.16 -9.18 1.39
N LEU A 164 -12.65 -8.23 2.20
CA LEU A 164 -14.05 -7.86 2.26
C LEU A 164 -14.28 -6.55 1.50
N GLU A 165 -15.21 -6.57 0.55
CA GLU A 165 -15.68 -5.36 -0.12
C GLU A 165 -17.01 -4.93 0.47
N HIS A 166 -17.06 -3.72 1.02
CA HIS A 166 -18.29 -3.11 1.49
C HIS A 166 -18.93 -2.31 0.36
N PHE A 167 -20.15 -2.69 -0.02
CA PHE A 167 -20.94 -1.92 -1.00
C PHE A 167 -21.86 -0.92 -0.29
N THR A 168 -22.38 -1.32 0.87
CA THR A 168 -23.16 -0.49 1.80
C THR A 168 -22.79 -0.87 3.23
N ASP A 169 -23.28 -0.10 4.21
CA ASP A 169 -23.04 -0.37 5.63
C ASP A 169 -23.49 -1.78 6.07
N ASP A 170 -24.54 -2.31 5.44
CA ASP A 170 -25.15 -3.61 5.77
C ASP A 170 -24.83 -4.72 4.76
N PHE A 171 -24.18 -4.42 3.64
CA PHE A 171 -23.87 -5.39 2.59
C PHE A 171 -22.40 -5.37 2.20
N SER A 172 -21.76 -6.51 2.43
CA SER A 172 -20.39 -6.78 2.01
C SER A 172 -20.28 -8.13 1.30
N ARG A 173 -19.25 -8.27 0.47
CA ARG A 173 -18.90 -9.52 -0.20
C ARG A 173 -17.45 -9.85 0.06
N GLU A 174 -17.22 -11.10 0.43
CA GLU A 174 -15.88 -11.67 0.54
C GLU A 174 -15.38 -12.09 -0.84
N TYR A 175 -14.13 -11.75 -1.12
CA TYR A 175 -13.41 -12.17 -2.33
C TYR A 175 -12.13 -12.85 -1.93
N THR A 176 -11.79 -13.95 -2.60
CA THR A 176 -10.52 -14.65 -2.41
C THR A 176 -9.81 -14.80 -3.75
N TYR A 177 -8.51 -14.52 -3.76
CA TYR A 177 -7.61 -14.84 -4.85
C TYR A 177 -6.43 -15.65 -4.33
N TRP A 178 -5.78 -16.40 -5.23
CA TRP A 178 -4.59 -17.19 -4.95
C TRP A 178 -3.42 -16.60 -5.72
N ILE A 179 -2.27 -16.46 -5.06
CA ILE A 179 -1.07 -15.89 -5.65
C ILE A 179 0.15 -16.76 -5.41
N THR A 180 0.93 -16.98 -6.47
CA THR A 180 2.19 -17.74 -6.42
C THR A 180 3.28 -16.96 -7.14
N TYR A 181 4.50 -17.07 -6.61
CA TYR A 181 5.72 -16.49 -7.19
C TYR A 181 6.67 -17.62 -7.55
N THR A 182 7.10 -17.70 -8.80
CA THR A 182 7.90 -18.82 -9.32
C THR A 182 9.14 -18.29 -10.05
N THR A 183 10.27 -18.97 -9.90
CA THR A 183 11.46 -18.69 -10.71
C THR A 183 11.26 -19.17 -12.14
N GLU A 184 10.63 -20.33 -12.30
CA GLU A 184 10.21 -20.85 -13.60
C GLU A 184 9.00 -20.08 -14.14
N LYS A 185 8.83 -20.09 -15.45
CA LYS A 185 7.74 -19.43 -16.15
C LYS A 185 6.56 -20.38 -16.27
N PRO A 186 5.47 -20.19 -15.51
CA PRO A 186 4.33 -21.08 -15.57
C PRO A 186 3.53 -20.82 -16.84
N THR A 187 2.87 -21.87 -17.32
CA THR A 187 1.82 -21.80 -18.31
C THR A 187 0.47 -22.05 -17.64
N HIS A 188 -0.62 -21.91 -18.40
CA HIS A 188 -1.95 -22.21 -17.87
C HIS A 188 -2.15 -23.71 -17.53
N GLU A 189 -1.38 -24.61 -18.14
CA GLU A 189 -1.45 -26.06 -17.86
C GLU A 189 -0.82 -26.40 -16.50
N ASP A 190 0.03 -25.51 -15.97
CA ASP A 190 0.71 -25.69 -14.69
C ASP A 190 -0.14 -25.25 -13.49
N ILE A 191 -1.36 -24.76 -13.74
CA ILE A 191 -2.30 -24.27 -12.72
C ILE A 191 -3.30 -25.36 -12.37
N GLU A 192 -3.26 -25.83 -11.13
CA GLU A 192 -4.21 -26.82 -10.60
C GLU A 192 -5.15 -26.14 -9.59
N VAL A 193 -6.46 -26.20 -9.83
CA VAL A 193 -7.48 -25.75 -8.87
C VAL A 193 -8.13 -26.98 -8.24
N ILE A 194 -7.91 -27.18 -6.94
CA ILE A 194 -8.44 -28.29 -6.16
C ILE A 194 -9.67 -27.80 -5.39
N THR A 195 -10.82 -28.38 -5.66
CA THR A 195 -12.08 -28.10 -4.95
C THR A 195 -12.37 -29.18 -3.91
N GLU A 196 -13.36 -28.92 -3.03
CA GLU A 196 -13.93 -29.93 -2.13
C GLU A 196 -14.64 -31.09 -2.86
#